data_AF-A0A356UDZ5-F1
#
_entry.id   AF-A0A356UDZ5-F1
#
_cell.length_a   1.000
_cell.length_b   1.000
_cell.length_c   1.000
_cell.angle_alpha   90.00
_cell.angle_beta   90.00
_cell.angle_gamma   90.00
#
_symmetry.space_group_name_H-M   'P 1'
#
loop_
_entity.id
_entity.type
_entity.pdbx_description
1 polymer ?
#
loop_
_entity_poly.entity_id
_entity_poly.type
_entity_poly.pdbx_seq_one_letter_code
_entity_poly.pdbx_strand_id
1 'polypeptide(L)' 'MLKVMIGCPLRDRAWILPRYLDCLEKLHRNTFQPQYCFIINDCTDHSPQILAEFVHRQPGIVRLIEKNYDYPGGH' A
#
# COMPACT_ATOMS: atom_id res chain seq x y z
N MET A 1 20.72 -1.21 -10.22
CA MET A 1 19.69 -1.74 -9.31
C MET A 1 18.33 -1.35 -9.87
N LEU A 2 17.45 -2.31 -10.14
CA LEU A 2 16.16 -2.04 -10.79
C LEU A 2 15.24 -1.29 -9.83
N LYS A 3 14.54 -0.25 -10.29
CA LYS A 3 13.49 0.41 -9.50
C LYS A 3 12.15 -0.26 -9.83
N VAL A 4 11.43 -0.73 -8.81
CA VAL A 4 10.15 -1.43 -8.97
C VAL A 4 9.11 -0.74 -8.12
N MET A 5 8.01 -0.32 -8.74
CA MET A 5 6.84 0.18 -8.01
C MET A 5 5.85 -0.97 -7.82
N ILE A 6 5.46 -1.20 -6.56
CA ILE A 6 4.40 -2.14 -6.19
C ILE A 6 3.18 -1.29 -5.81
N GLY A 7 2.15 -1.35 -6.66
CA GLY A 7 0.90 -0.62 -6.50
C GLY A 7 -0.23 -1.52 -6.01
N CYS A 8 -1.04 -1.04 -5.07
CA CYS A 8 -2.22 -1.77 -4.61
C CYS A 8 -3.40 -0.82 -4.32
N PRO A 9 -4.53 -0.93 -5.05
CA PRO A 9 -5.77 -0.31 -4.63
C PRO A 9 -6.34 -1.03 -3.41
N LEU A 10 -6.83 -0.25 -2.46
CA LEU A 10 -7.23 -0.72 -1.14
C LEU A 10 -8.62 -0.17 -0.79
N ARG A 11 -9.54 -1.08 -0.46
CA ARG A 11 -10.86 -0.77 0.08
C ARG A 11 -11.21 -1.83 1.11
N ASP A 12 -11.29 -1.45 2.38
CA ASP A 12 -11.68 -2.32 3.49
C ASP A 12 -10.97 -3.69 3.50
N ARG A 13 -9.66 -3.69 3.80
CA ARG A 13 -8.81 -4.89 3.82
C ARG A 13 -8.01 -5.05 5.11
N ALA A 14 -8.45 -4.44 6.22
CA ALA A 14 -7.72 -4.49 7.49
C ALA A 14 -7.41 -5.93 7.94
N TRP A 15 -8.25 -6.90 7.59
CA TRP A 15 -8.08 -8.32 7.94
C TRP A 15 -6.84 -9.00 7.34
N ILE A 16 -6.33 -8.55 6.19
CA ILE A 16 -5.17 -9.17 5.50
C ILE A 16 -4.01 -8.21 5.31
N LEU A 17 -4.27 -6.90 5.37
CA LEU A 17 -3.29 -5.87 5.08
C LEU A 17 -2.00 -6.00 5.91
N PRO A 18 -2.04 -6.27 7.24
CA PRO A 18 -0.80 -6.44 8.01
C PRO A 18 0.10 -7.55 7.44
N ARG A 19 -0.48 -8.72 7.13
CA ARG A 19 0.25 -9.84 6.55
C ARG A 19 0.82 -9.51 5.17
N TYR A 20 0.07 -8.79 4.35
CA TYR A 20 0.54 -8.34 3.04
C TYR A 20 1.76 -7.42 3.18
N LEU A 21 1.72 -6.46 4.09
CA LEU A 21 2.82 -5.52 4.35
C LEU A 21 4.06 -6.23 4.91
N ASP A 22 3.90 -7.19 5.83
CA ASP A 22 5.00 -8.01 6.34
C ASP A 22 5.73 -8.76 5.22
N CYS A 23 4.98 -9.28 4.24
CA CYS A 23 5.57 -9.93 3.07
C CYS A 23 6.36 -8.93 2.22
N LEU A 24 5.86 -7.70 2.05
CA LEU A 24 6.56 -6.65 1.31
C LEU A 24 7.88 -6.24 1.98
N GLU A 25 7.93 -6.18 3.31
CA GLU A 25 9.14 -5.85 4.05
C GLU A 25 10.22 -6.93 3.93
N LYS A 26 9.79 -8.20 3.82
CA LYS A 26 10.67 -9.36 3.66
C LYS A 26 11.16 -9.57 2.22
N LEU A 27 10.70 -8.79 1.25
CA LEU A 27 11.21 -8.86 -0.12
C LEU A 27 12.71 -8.54 -0.13
N HIS A 28 13.50 -9.39 -0.78
CA HIS A 28 14.95 -9.22 -0.87
C HIS A 28 15.32 -7.95 -1.66
N ARG A 29 15.62 -6.87 -0.93
CA ARG A 29 15.97 -5.55 -1.49
C ARG A 29 17.33 -5.52 -2.21
N ASN A 30 18.08 -6.61 -2.22
CA ASN A 30 19.41 -6.65 -2.86
C ASN A 30 19.31 -6.72 -4.40
N THR A 31 18.17 -7.14 -4.93
CA THR A 31 17.95 -7.27 -6.39
C THR A 31 17.21 -6.07 -6.98
N PHE A 32 16.40 -5.36 -6.19
CA PHE A 32 15.64 -4.19 -6.63
C PHE A 32 15.36 -3.20 -5.49
N GLN A 33 15.10 -1.95 -5.86
CA GLN A 33 14.65 -0.88 -4.97
C GLN A 33 13.12 -0.77 -5.05
N PRO A 34 12.38 -1.21 -4.01
CA PRO A 34 10.93 -1.07 -3.99
C PRO A 34 10.50 0.38 -3.76
N GLN A 35 9.43 0.78 -4.43
CA GLN A 35 8.57 1.88 -4.05
C GLN A 35 7.14 1.36 -3.93
N TYR A 36 6.43 1.77 -2.88
CA TYR A 36 5.08 1.31 -2.61
C TYR A 36 4.09 2.43 -2.91
N CYS A 37 2.99 2.10 -3.59
CA CYS A 37 1.92 3.05 -3.89
C CYS A 37 0.57 2.43 -3.52
N PHE A 38 -0.10 2.99 -2.51
CA PHE A 38 -1.41 2.51 -2.08
C PHE A 38 -2.47 3.52 -2.47
N ILE A 39 -3.50 3.05 -3.18
CA ILE A 39 -4.66 3.88 -3.53
C ILE A 39 -5.77 3.55 -2.54
N ILE A 40 -6.01 4.43 -1.57
CA ILE A 40 -7.07 4.31 -0.60
C ILE A 40 -8.38 4.72 -1.28
N ASN A 41 -9.33 3.79 -1.32
CA ASN A 41 -10.62 3.96 -1.96
C ASN A 41 -11.73 3.64 -0.95
N ASP A 42 -12.40 4.66 -0.43
CA ASP A 42 -13.57 4.55 0.45
C ASP A 42 -13.42 3.50 1.57
N CYS A 43 -12.28 3.52 2.27
CA CYS A 43 -12.08 2.67 3.43
C CYS A 43 -12.85 3.22 4.63
N THR A 44 -13.65 2.37 5.25
CA THR A 44 -14.38 2.63 6.50
C THR A 44 -13.82 1.82 7.67
N ASP A 45 -12.99 0.81 7.39
CA ASP A 45 -12.30 0.00 8.39
C ASP A 45 -10.94 0.60 8.84
N HIS A 46 -10.13 -0.19 9.56
CA HIS A 46 -8.82 0.21 10.07
C HIS A 46 -7.68 0.21 9.02
N SER A 47 -7.98 0.01 7.74
CA SER A 47 -6.98 -0.04 6.67
C SER A 47 -6.11 1.24 6.58
N PRO A 48 -6.68 2.46 6.67
CA PRO A 48 -5.87 3.68 6.59
C PRO A 48 -4.85 3.81 7.73
N GLN A 49 -5.23 3.41 8.95
CA GLN A 49 -4.35 3.44 10.12
C GLN A 49 -3.17 2.47 9.95
N ILE A 50 -3.44 1.25 9.48
CA ILE A 50 -2.40 0.25 9.20
C ILE A 50 -1.42 0.75 8.13
N LEU A 51 -1.91 1.42 7.08
CA LEU A 51 -1.04 2.05 6.07
C LEU A 51 -0.21 3.21 6.63
N ALA A 52 -0.79 4.05 7.50
CA ALA A 52 -0.08 5.15 8.13
C ALA A 52 1.09 4.65 8.99
N GLU A 53 0.88 3.57 9.75
CA GLU A 53 1.96 2.91 10.49
C GLU A 53 3.04 2.36 9.55
N PHE A 54 2.66 1.80 8.40
CA PHE A 54 3.61 1.31 7.42
C PHE A 54 4.46 2.42 6.79
N VAL A 55 3.85 3.58 6.50
CA VAL A 55 4.58 4.78 6.05
C VAL A 55 5.64 5.18 7.08
N HIS A 56 5.30 5.13 8.38
CA HIS A 56 6.24 5.44 9.45
C HIS A 56 7.40 4.43 9.51
N ARG A 57 7.14 3.13 9.28
CA ARG A 57 8.18 2.08 9.23
C ARG A 57 9.07 2.16 7.98
N GLN A 58 8.57 2.72 6.88
CA GLN A 58 9.23 2.76 5.57
C GLN A 58 9.34 4.19 5.02
N PRO A 59 10.11 5.08 5.69
CA PRO A 59 10.14 6.50 5.36
C PRO A 59 10.67 6.75 3.94
N GLY A 60 9.97 7.58 3.17
CA GLY A 60 10.38 8.04 1.85
C GLY A 60 10.16 7.07 0.69
N ILE A 61 9.65 5.85 0.93
CA ILE A 61 9.41 4.86 -0.12
C ILE A 61 7.96 4.43 -0.27
N VAL A 62 7.06 4.94 0.57
CA VAL A 62 5.61 4.68 0.51
C VAL A 62 4.87 5.96 0.10
N ARG A 63 3.99 5.85 -0.89
CA ARG A 63 3.04 6.88 -1.28
C ARG A 63 1.61 6.40 -1.03
N LEU A 64 0.83 7.20 -0.32
CA LEU A 64 -0.60 7.01 -0.16
C LEU A 64 -1.33 7.99 -1.08
N ILE A 65 -2.32 7.51 -1.82
CA ILE A 65 -3.18 8.31 -2.68
C ILE A 65 -4.61 8.03 -2.25
N GLU A 66 -5.31 9.04 -1.76
CA GLU A 66 -6.75 8.94 -1.54
C GLU A 66 -7.47 9.22 -2.86
N LYS A 67 -8.19 8.22 -3.35
CA LYS A 67 -9.02 8.33 -4.54
C LYS A 67 -10.23 7.44 -4.42
N ASN A 68 -11.34 8.07 -4.06
CA ASN A 68 -12.64 7.46 -3.92
C ASN A 68 -13.33 7.42 -5.29
N TYR A 69 -13.83 6.24 -5.66
CA TYR A 69 -14.52 6.06 -6.93
C TYR A 69 -16.00 5.79 -6.65
N ASP A 70 -16.86 6.72 -7.10
CA ASP A 70 -18.31 6.62 -6.96
C ASP A 70 -18.94 5.45 -7.76
N TYR A 71 -18.15 4.77 -8.61
CA TYR A 71 -18.61 3.66 -9.47
C TYR A 71 -17.64 2.47 -9.46
N PRO A 72 -18.12 1.21 -9.30
CA PRO A 72 -17.30 0.03 -9.48
C PRO A 72 -16.95 -0.14 -10.97
N GLY A 73 -15.66 -0.09 -11.31
CA GLY A 73 -15.15 -0.42 -12.65
C GLY A 73 -14.16 0.57 -13.25
N GLY A 74 -14.15 1.84 -12.79
CA GLY A 74 -13.35 2.89 -13.41
C GLY A 74 -13.85 3.27 -14.81
N HIS A 75 -13.83 4.55 -15.14
CA HIS A 75 -14.15 5.04 -16.49
C HIS A 75 -12.94 4.89 -17.42
#